data_AF-A0A4V5WQ22-F1
#
_entry.id   AF-A0A4V5WQ22-F1
#
_cell.length_a   1.000
_cell.length_b   1.000
_cell.length_c   1.000
_cell.angle_alpha   90.00
_cell.angle_beta   90.00
_cell.angle_gamma   90.00
#
_symmetry.space_group_name_H-M   'P 1'
#
loop_
_entity.id
_entity.type
_entity.pdbx_description
1 polymer ?
#
loop_
_entity_poly.entity_id
_entity_poly.type
_entity_poly.pdbx_seq_one_letter_code
_entity_poly.pdbx_strand_id
1 'polypeptide(L)'
;MVRPQEVKAPKEKIEVLAILEDGTKTRKGYSVALVKWYAKKAIAIRWDGDDAQDKGFPVTVNGYHPAWFVLPDKLTELYSKDYKELINTMRFIEDLDK
;
A
#
# COMPACT_ATOMS: atom_id res chain seq x y z
N MET A 1 9.57 10.38 -8.12
CA MET A 1 9.05 9.47 -7.09
C MET A 1 8.90 8.08 -7.66
N VAL A 2 9.12 7.04 -6.87
CA VAL A 2 8.87 5.65 -7.28
C VAL A 2 7.38 5.39 -7.22
N ARG A 3 6.81 4.79 -8.28
CA ARG A 3 5.39 4.43 -8.28
C ARG A 3 5.14 3.29 -7.30
N PRO A 4 4.07 3.32 -6.47
CA PRO A 4 3.81 2.27 -5.49
C PRO A 4 3.75 0.86 -6.11
N GLN A 5 3.22 0.74 -7.32
CA GLN A 5 3.12 -0.53 -8.07
C GLN A 5 4.49 -1.14 -8.43
N GLU A 6 5.56 -0.33 -8.43
CA GLU A 6 6.93 -0.73 -8.76
C GLU A 6 7.76 -1.11 -7.53
N VAL A 7 7.25 -0.84 -6.33
CA VAL A 7 7.90 -1.16 -5.06
C VAL A 7 7.78 -2.66 -4.79
N LYS A 8 8.84 -3.41 -5.14
CA LYS A 8 8.85 -4.88 -5.08
C LYS A 8 9.89 -5.45 -4.12
N ALA A 9 10.56 -4.62 -3.32
CA ALA A 9 11.61 -5.13 -2.43
C ALA A 9 11.06 -5.51 -1.05
N PRO A 10 11.56 -6.59 -0.43
CA PRO A 10 12.45 -7.62 -1.01
C PRO A 10 11.69 -8.57 -1.96
N LYS A 11 12.19 -8.74 -3.20
CA LYS A 11 11.49 -9.40 -4.33
C LYS A 11 10.98 -10.80 -4.05
N GLU A 12 11.69 -11.56 -3.23
CA GLU A 12 11.34 -12.95 -2.95
C GLU A 12 10.22 -13.10 -1.91
N LYS A 13 9.89 -12.03 -1.18
CA LYS A 13 9.00 -12.10 -0.03
C LYS A 13 7.72 -11.30 -0.21
N ILE A 14 7.71 -10.35 -1.15
CA ILE A 14 6.58 -9.44 -1.36
C ILE A 14 6.09 -9.42 -2.81
N GLU A 15 4.78 -9.50 -2.97
CA GLU A 15 4.07 -9.32 -4.23
C GLU A 15 2.95 -8.28 -4.00
N VAL A 16 2.93 -7.21 -4.81
CA VAL A 16 1.86 -6.20 -4.74
C VAL A 16 0.65 -6.71 -5.51
N LEU A 17 -0.48 -6.90 -4.81
CA LEU A 17 -1.73 -7.40 -5.41
C LEU A 17 -2.63 -6.25 -5.86
N ALA A 18 -2.73 -5.19 -5.05
CA ALA A 18 -3.51 -4.00 -5.37
C ALA A 18 -2.96 -2.79 -4.60
N ILE A 19 -3.13 -1.60 -5.18
CA ILE A 19 -2.90 -0.33 -4.47
C ILE A 19 -4.25 0.16 -3.96
N LEU A 20 -4.37 0.33 -2.65
CA LEU A 20 -5.58 0.80 -1.97
C LEU A 20 -5.59 2.32 -1.86
N GLU A 21 -4.40 2.92 -1.68
CA GLU A 21 -4.16 4.36 -1.67
C GLU A 21 -2.87 4.63 -2.44
N ASP A 22 -2.93 5.48 -3.47
CA ASP A 22 -1.79 5.88 -4.29
C ASP A 22 -1.38 7.31 -3.93
N GLY A 23 -0.53 7.45 -2.90
CA GLY A 23 -0.09 8.74 -2.36
C GLY A 23 0.62 9.62 -3.38
N THR A 24 1.22 9.01 -4.41
CA THR A 24 1.84 9.73 -5.54
C THR A 24 0.84 10.50 -6.38
N LYS A 25 -0.44 10.10 -6.37
CA LYS A 25 -1.53 10.79 -7.07
C LYS A 25 -2.34 11.66 -6.11
N THR A 26 -2.61 11.17 -4.92
CA THR A 26 -3.47 11.86 -3.94
C THR A 26 -2.73 12.93 -3.16
N ARG A 27 -1.39 12.99 -3.26
CA ARG A 27 -0.51 13.92 -2.54
C ARG A 27 -0.57 13.82 -1.02
N LYS A 28 -1.00 12.67 -0.49
CA LYS A 28 -1.03 12.39 0.96
C LYS A 28 0.35 12.07 1.55
N GLY A 29 1.37 11.85 0.71
CA GLY A 29 2.73 11.51 1.13
C GLY A 29 2.92 10.05 1.57
N TYR A 30 1.88 9.22 1.47
CA TYR A 30 1.96 7.80 1.76
C TYR A 30 1.09 6.98 0.82
N SER A 31 1.50 5.73 0.60
CA SER A 31 0.76 4.76 -0.17
C SER A 31 0.43 3.53 0.66
N VAL A 32 -0.72 2.92 0.36
CA VAL A 32 -1.20 1.69 1.00
C VAL A 32 -1.47 0.64 -0.06
N ALA A 33 -1.00 -0.58 0.17
CA ALA A 33 -1.17 -1.69 -0.74
C ALA A 33 -1.71 -2.94 -0.03
N LEU A 34 -2.51 -3.71 -0.77
CA LEU A 34 -2.72 -5.11 -0.48
C LEU A 34 -1.57 -5.90 -1.10
N VAL A 35 -0.88 -6.68 -0.29
CA VAL A 35 0.29 -7.45 -0.72
C VAL A 35 0.16 -8.92 -0.33
N LYS A 36 0.97 -9.77 -0.95
CA LYS A 36 1.29 -11.10 -0.47
C LYS A 36 2.66 -11.05 0.19
N TRP A 37 2.72 -11.25 1.50
CA TRP A 37 3.93 -11.31 2.32
C TRP A 37 4.14 -12.73 2.82
N TYR A 38 5.26 -13.38 2.44
CA TYR A 38 5.50 -14.81 2.70
C TYR A 38 4.26 -15.70 2.44
N ALA A 39 3.68 -15.55 1.26
CA ALA A 39 2.47 -16.24 0.81
C ALA A 39 1.15 -15.90 1.51
N LYS A 40 1.14 -15.05 2.55
CA LYS A 40 -0.08 -14.58 3.22
C LYS A 40 -0.49 -13.20 2.71
N LYS A 41 -1.79 -12.96 2.57
CA LYS A 41 -2.30 -11.60 2.27
C LYS A 41 -2.08 -10.70 3.48
N ALA A 42 -1.59 -9.50 3.25
CA ALA A 42 -1.38 -8.50 4.28
C ALA A 42 -1.60 -7.09 3.73
N ILE A 43 -1.84 -6.13 4.62
CA ILE A 43 -1.78 -4.71 4.28
C ILE A 43 -0.38 -4.21 4.52
N ALA A 44 0.11 -3.39 3.60
CA ALA A 44 1.39 -2.74 3.74
C ALA A 44 1.30 -1.26 3.44
N ILE A 45 2.13 -0.48 4.12
CA ILE A 45 2.18 0.98 4.02
C ILE A 45 3.62 1.42 3.76
N ARG A 46 3.76 2.57 3.09
CA ARG A 46 5.03 3.27 2.93
C ARG A 46 4.80 4.77 2.87
N TRP A 47 5.80 5.53 3.27
CA TRP A 47 5.95 6.91 2.84
C TRP A 47 6.48 6.94 1.42
N ASP A 48 5.89 7.80 0.61
CA ASP A 48 6.33 8.03 -0.75
C ASP A 48 7.48 9.03 -0.73
N GLY A 49 8.35 8.93 -1.74
CA GLY A 49 9.41 9.92 -1.90
C GLY A 49 8.90 11.13 -2.67
N ASP A 50 9.48 12.29 -2.40
CA ASP A 50 9.04 13.56 -2.99
C ASP A 50 9.50 13.73 -4.44
N ASP A 51 10.63 13.12 -4.82
CA ASP A 51 11.21 13.21 -6.16
C ASP A 51 11.82 11.87 -6.64
N ALA A 52 12.58 11.87 -7.74
CA ALA A 52 13.16 10.65 -8.31
C ALA A 52 14.36 10.09 -7.52
N GLN A 53 15.05 10.93 -6.74
CA GLN A 53 16.18 10.54 -5.91
C GLN A 53 15.70 10.10 -4.52
N ASP A 54 14.59 10.66 -4.04
CA ASP A 54 13.92 10.22 -2.84
C ASP A 54 13.13 8.92 -3.08
N LYS A 55 13.57 7.87 -2.40
CA LYS A 55 12.96 6.54 -2.47
C LYS A 55 11.88 6.34 -1.42
N GLY A 56 11.55 7.36 -0.63
CA GLY A 56 10.62 7.30 0.49
C GLY A 56 11.10 6.34 1.60
N PHE A 57 10.16 5.82 2.37
CA PHE A 57 10.47 4.93 3.50
C PHE A 57 9.37 3.87 3.71
N PRO A 58 9.69 2.61 4.05
CA PRO A 58 11.03 2.08 4.27
C PRO A 58 11.80 1.83 2.98
N VAL A 59 13.12 1.66 3.15
CA VAL A 59 14.05 1.18 2.13
C VAL A 59 14.78 -0.06 2.64
N THR A 60 15.26 -0.90 1.73
CA THR A 60 16.12 -2.04 2.09
C THR A 60 17.45 -1.58 2.66
N VAL A 61 18.25 -2.52 3.18
CA VAL A 61 19.62 -2.28 3.69
C VAL A 61 20.40 -1.38 2.72
N ASN A 62 21.12 -0.41 3.28
CA ASN A 62 21.89 0.62 2.56
C ASN A 62 21.08 1.52 1.61
N GLY A 63 19.75 1.58 1.75
CA GLY A 63 18.91 2.49 0.96
C GLY A 63 18.75 2.10 -0.52
N TYR A 64 19.08 0.86 -0.89
CA TYR A 64 19.12 0.46 -2.30
C TYR A 64 17.74 0.47 -2.96
N HIS A 65 16.74 -0.14 -2.32
CA HIS A 65 15.43 -0.31 -2.92
C HIS A 65 14.30 0.20 -2.02
N PRO A 66 13.30 0.88 -2.60
CA PRO A 66 12.06 1.19 -1.90
C PRO A 66 11.38 -0.10 -1.46
N ALA A 67 10.87 -0.12 -0.23
CA ALA A 67 10.23 -1.28 0.37
C ALA A 67 8.86 -0.91 0.95
N TRP A 68 8.15 -1.93 1.42
CA TRP A 68 6.90 -1.77 2.14
C TRP A 68 7.08 -2.14 3.60
N PHE A 69 6.40 -1.42 4.50
CA PHE A 69 6.22 -1.87 5.88
C PHE A 69 4.94 -2.68 5.94
N VAL A 70 5.07 -3.99 6.14
CA VAL A 70 3.91 -4.89 6.27
C VAL A 70 3.33 -4.74 7.68
N LEU A 71 2.03 -4.45 7.76
CA LEU A 71 1.35 -4.26 9.03
C LEU A 71 1.23 -5.60 9.80
N PRO A 72 1.39 -5.59 11.13
CA PRO A 72 1.05 -6.74 11.98
C PRO A 72 -0.36 -7.26 11.70
N ASP A 73 -0.57 -8.56 11.83
CA ASP A 73 -1.83 -9.25 11.48
C ASP A 73 -3.06 -8.58 12.10
N LYS A 74 -3.01 -8.21 13.38
CA LYS A 74 -4.13 -7.52 14.06
C LYS A 74 -4.51 -6.19 13.40
N LEU A 75 -3.53 -5.41 12.91
CA LEU A 75 -3.80 -4.16 12.21
C LEU A 75 -4.30 -4.42 10.79
N THR A 76 -3.78 -5.45 10.13
CA THR A 76 -4.28 -5.92 8.82
C THR A 76 -5.76 -6.31 8.91
N GLU A 77 -6.17 -7.06 9.94
CA GLU A 77 -7.57 -7.46 10.14
C GLU A 77 -8.51 -6.27 10.33
N LEU A 78 -8.13 -5.33 11.21
CA LEU A 78 -8.90 -4.10 11.46
C LEU A 78 -9.04 -3.28 10.17
N TYR A 79 -7.92 -3.01 9.50
CA TYR A 79 -7.91 -2.23 8.27
C TYR A 79 -8.73 -2.90 7.15
N SER A 80 -8.66 -4.23 7.03
CA SER A 80 -9.43 -4.98 6.03
C SER A 80 -10.94 -4.89 6.28
N LYS A 81 -11.36 -4.89 7.54
CA LYS A 81 -12.77 -4.72 7.92
C LYS A 81 -13.25 -3.31 7.55
N ASP A 82 -12.52 -2.29 7.98
CA ASP A 82 -12.85 -0.89 7.73
C ASP A 82 -12.88 -0.58 6.22
N TYR A 83 -11.90 -1.12 5.47
CA TYR A 83 -11.84 -0.96 4.02
C TYR A 83 -13.03 -1.63 3.32
N LYS A 84 -13.43 -2.84 3.75
CA LYS A 84 -14.62 -3.52 3.21
C LYS A 84 -15.89 -2.69 3.47
N GLU A 85 -16.03 -2.13 4.66
CA GLU A 85 -17.17 -1.29 5.03
C GLU A 85 -17.21 0.02 4.22
N LEU A 86 -16.06 0.67 4.02
CA LEU A 86 -15.91 1.83 3.15
C LEU A 86 -16.35 1.52 1.71
N ILE A 87 -15.83 0.45 1.11
CA ILE A 87 -16.16 0.07 -0.26
C ILE A 87 -17.65 -0.27 -0.41
N ASN A 88 -18.24 -0.95 0.57
CA ASN A 88 -19.67 -1.22 0.56
C ASN A 88 -20.49 0.07 0.61
N THR A 89 -20.08 1.02 1.45
CA THR A 89 -20.74 2.33 1.57
C THR A 89 -20.63 3.12 0.27
N MET A 90 -19.46 3.17 -0.36
CA MET A 90 -19.27 3.86 -1.64
C MET A 90 -20.14 3.28 -2.75
N ARG A 91 -20.20 1.94 -2.87
CA ARG A 91 -21.07 1.28 -3.85
C ARG A 91 -22.55 1.59 -3.63
N PHE A 92 -22.98 1.58 -2.37
CA PHE A 92 -24.35 1.95 -2.02
C PHE A 92 -24.69 3.38 -2.46
N ILE A 93 -23.78 4.34 -2.24
CA ILE A 93 -23.98 5.72 -2.69
C ILE A 93 -24.04 5.80 -4.23
N GLU A 94 -23.12 5.15 -4.94
CA GLU A 94 -23.12 5.12 -6.41
C GLU A 94 -24.38 4.50 -7.02
N ASP A 95 -25.00 3.53 -6.32
CA ASP A 95 -26.25 2.92 -6.75
C ASP A 95 -27.49 3.77 -6.43
N LEU A 96 -27.42 4.68 -5.44
CA LEU A 96 -28.47 5.68 -5.19
C LEU A 96 -28.51 6.78 -6.25
N ASP A 97 -27.37 7.06 -6.88
CA ASP A 97 -27.23 8.08 -7.92
C ASP A 97 -27.61 7.58 -9.34
N LYS A 98 -28.09 6.33 -9.47
CA LYS A 98 -28.60 5.72 -10.71
C LYS A 98 -30.12 5.70 -10.76
#